data_AF-A0A3C1L5P4-F1
#
_entry.id   AF-A0A3C1L5P4-F1
#
_cell.length_a   1.000
_cell.length_b   1.000
_cell.length_c   1.000
_cell.angle_alpha   90.00
_cell.angle_beta   90.00
_cell.angle_gamma   90.00
#
_symmetry.space_group_name_H-M   'P 1'
#
loop_
_entity.id
_entity.type
_entity.pdbx_description
1 polymer ?
#
loop_
_entity_poly.entity_id
_entity_poly.type
_entity_poly.pdbx_seq_one_letter_code
_entity_poly.pdbx_strand_id
1 'polypeptide(L)'
;MIAVVVVRAGQLPAGGAEAVAECAGRALLAGSGLAEAAAQLTGIATELTLVELGDFQPAAWAHGLAPLLAHEPAVLLPASPDGRDLAPRLAGLLHRPLYAGATAVGPQRIELARNGGRELHTATPGPEFVATLQPGV
;
A
#
# COMPACT_ATOMS: atom_id res chain seq x y z
N MET A 1 5.48 9.47 0.36
CA MET A 1 4.76 8.21 0.06
C MET A 1 3.53 8.16 0.94
N ILE A 2 2.51 7.41 0.54
CA ILE A 2 1.34 7.12 1.36
C ILE A 2 1.09 5.61 1.38
N ALA A 3 0.77 5.05 2.54
CA ALA A 3 0.33 3.67 2.63
C ALA A 3 -1.17 3.57 2.31
N VAL A 4 -1.58 2.62 1.48
CA VAL A 4 -3.00 2.29 1.26
C VAL A 4 -3.25 0.90 1.82
N VAL A 5 -4.04 0.84 2.88
CA VAL A 5 -4.28 -0.39 3.64
C VAL A 5 -5.76 -0.76 3.53
N VAL A 6 -6.02 -1.93 2.98
CA VAL A 6 -7.37 -2.53 2.94
C VAL A 6 -7.65 -3.14 4.31
N VAL A 7 -8.70 -2.67 4.97
CA VAL A 7 -9.13 -3.10 6.30
C VAL A 7 -10.45 -3.85 6.17
N ARG A 8 -10.54 -5.02 6.81
CA ARG A 8 -11.77 -5.81 6.87
C ARG A 8 -12.14 -6.06 8.32
N ALA A 9 -13.36 -5.67 8.71
CA ALA A 9 -13.86 -5.86 10.08
C ALA A 9 -12.86 -5.36 11.15
N GLY A 10 -12.25 -4.20 10.89
CA GLY A 10 -11.28 -3.57 11.77
C GLY A 10 -9.94 -4.29 11.94
N GLN A 11 -9.63 -5.26 11.09
CA GLN A 11 -8.34 -5.94 11.11
C GLN A 11 -7.39 -5.35 10.06
N LEU A 12 -6.17 -5.01 10.52
CA LEU A 12 -5.08 -4.72 9.61
C LEU A 12 -4.62 -6.02 8.93
N PRO A 13 -4.31 -6.00 7.63
CA PRO A 13 -3.71 -7.15 6.96
C PRO A 13 -2.26 -7.33 7.42
N ALA A 14 -1.69 -8.51 7.18
CA ALA A 14 -0.26 -8.74 7.36
C ALA A 14 0.56 -7.69 6.59
N GLY A 15 1.57 -7.11 7.25
CA GLY A 15 2.38 -6.01 6.72
C GLY A 15 1.68 -4.65 6.69
N GLY A 16 0.44 -4.54 7.19
CA GLY A 16 -0.31 -3.27 7.19
C GLY A 16 0.39 -2.19 8.01
N ALA A 17 0.76 -2.47 9.26
CA ALA A 17 1.46 -1.53 10.13
C ALA A 17 2.87 -1.19 9.60
N GLU A 18 3.58 -2.17 9.03
CA GLU A 18 4.90 -1.98 8.40
C GLU A 18 4.81 -1.03 7.21
N ALA A 19 3.83 -1.21 6.32
CA ALA A 19 3.61 -0.31 5.19
C ALA A 19 3.31 1.14 5.65
N VAL A 20 2.56 1.30 6.75
CA VAL A 20 2.29 2.63 7.35
C VAL A 20 3.57 3.24 7.90
N ALA A 21 4.38 2.45 8.62
CA ALA A 21 5.67 2.91 9.15
C ALA A 21 6.65 3.32 8.03
N GLU A 22 6.72 2.55 6.95
CA GLU A 22 7.55 2.84 5.76
C GLU A 22 7.14 4.15 5.07
N CYS A 23 5.86 4.50 5.16
CA CYS A 23 5.31 5.77 4.68
C CYS A 23 5.41 6.90 5.72
N ALA A 24 6.30 6.78 6.70
CA ALA A 24 6.50 7.74 7.80
C ALA A 24 5.20 8.07 8.56
N GLY A 25 4.33 7.06 8.72
CA GLY A 25 3.06 7.19 9.44
C GLY A 25 1.89 7.75 8.63
N ARG A 26 2.09 8.09 7.33
CA ARG A 26 1.01 8.57 6.45
C ARG A 26 0.27 7.42 5.81
N ALA A 27 -1.05 7.34 6.03
CA ALA A 27 -1.86 6.27 5.44
C ALA A 27 -3.29 6.65 5.09
N LEU A 28 -3.82 5.96 4.09
CA LEU A 28 -5.24 5.85 3.79
C LEU A 28 -5.70 4.43 4.17
N LEU A 29 -6.64 4.34 5.10
CA LEU A 29 -7.32 3.09 5.45
C LEU A 29 -8.64 3.01 4.69
N ALA A 30 -8.86 1.92 3.96
CA ALA A 30 -10.04 1.71 3.14
C ALA A 30 -10.76 0.42 3.52
N GLY A 31 -12.07 0.46 3.74
CA GLY A 31 -12.86 -0.72 4.06
C GLY A 31 -13.77 -0.50 5.26
N SER A 32 -13.77 -1.45 6.20
CA SER A 32 -14.73 -1.48 7.32
C SER A 32 -14.06 -1.66 8.69
N GLY A 33 -14.66 -1.07 9.73
CA GLY A 33 -14.12 -1.09 11.10
C GLY A 33 -12.87 -0.21 11.24
N LEU A 34 -12.84 0.94 10.55
CA LEU A 34 -11.64 1.75 10.43
C LEU A 34 -11.19 2.36 11.77
N ALA A 35 -12.09 2.55 12.73
CA ALA A 35 -11.77 3.04 14.07
C ALA A 35 -10.89 2.04 14.84
N GLU A 36 -11.25 0.76 14.82
CA GLU A 36 -10.50 -0.32 15.46
C GLU A 36 -9.14 -0.54 14.79
N ALA A 37 -9.08 -0.43 13.46
CA ALA A 37 -7.84 -0.52 12.71
C ALA A 37 -6.93 0.68 12.96
N ALA A 38 -7.48 1.90 13.03
CA ALA A 38 -6.72 3.10 13.38
C ALA A 38 -6.12 3.02 14.79
N ALA A 39 -6.87 2.46 15.75
CA ALA A 39 -6.37 2.28 17.12
C ALA A 39 -5.12 1.37 17.18
N GLN A 40 -5.03 0.35 16.31
CA GLN A 40 -3.85 -0.52 16.21
C GLN A 40 -2.59 0.19 15.68
N LEU A 41 -2.74 1.37 15.04
CA LEU A 41 -1.64 2.18 14.53
C LEU A 41 -1.18 3.27 15.51
N THR A 42 -1.65 3.25 16.76
CA THR A 42 -1.22 4.19 17.80
C THR A 42 0.29 4.12 17.99
N GLY A 43 0.96 5.28 17.86
CA GLY A 43 2.43 5.38 17.95
C GLY A 43 3.17 5.06 16.64
N ILE A 44 2.44 4.69 15.57
CA ILE A 44 3.00 4.46 14.22
C ILE A 44 2.45 5.50 13.25
N ALA A 45 1.13 5.65 13.19
CA ALA A 45 0.50 6.59 12.27
C ALA A 45 0.61 8.05 12.75
N THR A 46 0.94 8.93 11.82
CA THR A 46 1.02 10.38 12.02
C THR A 46 -0.12 11.12 11.30
N GLU A 47 -0.61 10.55 10.21
CA GLU A 47 -1.68 11.10 9.38
C GLU A 47 -2.53 9.95 8.83
N LEU A 48 -3.82 9.94 9.15
CA LEU A 48 -4.76 8.91 8.67
C LEU A 48 -5.92 9.55 7.91
N THR A 49 -6.12 9.07 6.69
CA THR A 49 -7.38 9.27 5.95
C THR A 49 -8.19 7.98 6.02
N LEU A 50 -9.45 8.08 6.46
CA LEU A 50 -10.34 6.93 6.59
C LEU A 50 -11.39 6.98 5.47
N VAL A 51 -11.50 5.91 4.69
CA VAL A 51 -12.46 5.79 3.59
C VAL A 51 -13.30 4.53 3.80
N GLU A 52 -14.48 4.72 4.38
CA GLU A 52 -15.45 3.63 4.55
C GLU A 52 -15.96 3.17 3.19
N LEU A 53 -15.82 1.88 2.92
CA LEU A 53 -16.26 1.24 1.68
C LEU A 53 -17.04 -0.02 2.04
N GLY A 54 -17.99 -0.40 1.17
CA GLY A 54 -18.78 -1.62 1.33
C GLY A 54 -17.94 -2.90 1.16
N ASP A 55 -18.55 -3.97 0.66
CA ASP A 55 -17.80 -5.20 0.41
C ASP A 55 -16.60 -4.98 -0.52
N PHE A 56 -15.52 -5.73 -0.29
CA PHE A 56 -14.29 -5.57 -1.06
C PHE A 56 -14.53 -5.88 -2.54
N GLN A 57 -14.46 -4.83 -3.35
CA GLN A 57 -14.62 -4.87 -4.81
C GLN A 57 -13.43 -4.11 -5.42
N PRO A 58 -12.30 -4.78 -5.67
CA PRO A 58 -11.01 -4.14 -5.91
C PRO A 58 -11.01 -3.20 -7.12
N ALA A 59 -11.79 -3.53 -8.17
CA ALA A 59 -11.95 -2.64 -9.33
C ALA A 59 -12.70 -1.35 -8.99
N ALA A 60 -13.84 -1.44 -8.30
CA ALA A 60 -14.65 -0.30 -7.92
C ALA A 60 -13.91 0.58 -6.88
N TRP A 61 -13.26 -0.06 -5.91
CA TRP A 61 -12.43 0.62 -4.92
C TRP A 61 -11.27 1.37 -5.57
N ALA A 62 -10.53 0.74 -6.50
CA ALA A 62 -9.46 1.42 -7.21
C ALA A 62 -9.96 2.67 -7.94
N HIS A 63 -11.14 2.60 -8.56
CA HIS A 63 -11.74 3.73 -9.26
C HIS A 63 -12.11 4.88 -8.31
N GLY A 64 -12.64 4.57 -7.12
CA GLY A 64 -12.96 5.57 -6.10
C GLY A 64 -11.73 6.14 -5.37
N LEU A 65 -10.69 5.34 -5.19
CA LEU A 65 -9.49 5.73 -4.45
C LEU A 65 -8.46 6.44 -5.33
N ALA A 66 -8.36 6.13 -6.62
CA ALA A 66 -7.36 6.74 -7.51
C ALA A 66 -7.38 8.29 -7.51
N PRO A 67 -8.55 8.98 -7.54
CA PRO A 67 -8.59 10.44 -7.43
C PRO A 67 -7.97 10.98 -6.13
N LEU A 68 -8.12 10.27 -5.01
CA LEU A 68 -7.55 10.67 -3.71
C LEU A 68 -6.02 10.50 -3.68
N LEU A 69 -5.49 9.62 -4.53
CA LEU A 69 -4.08 9.24 -4.59
C LEU A 69 -3.33 9.92 -5.75
N ALA A 70 -4.03 10.68 -6.60
CA ALA A 70 -3.48 11.26 -7.83
C ALA A 70 -2.28 12.18 -7.57
N HIS A 71 -2.27 12.90 -6.46
CA HIS A 71 -1.17 13.83 -6.11
C HIS A 71 -0.10 13.21 -5.23
N GLU A 72 -0.27 11.97 -4.78
CA GLU A 72 0.73 11.29 -3.97
C GLU A 72 1.82 10.76 -4.88
N PRO A 73 3.11 11.10 -4.67
CA PRO A 73 4.17 10.67 -5.56
C PRO A 73 4.31 9.14 -5.55
N ALA A 74 4.14 8.49 -4.40
CA ALA A 74 4.23 7.04 -4.33
C ALA A 74 3.19 6.45 -3.40
N VAL A 75 2.55 5.38 -3.89
CA VAL A 75 1.51 4.62 -3.19
C VAL A 75 2.07 3.26 -2.82
N LEU A 76 2.09 2.95 -1.54
CA LEU A 76 2.59 1.70 -1.00
C LEU A 76 1.43 0.87 -0.44
N LEU A 77 1.32 -0.39 -0.82
CA LEU A 77 0.36 -1.32 -0.23
C LEU A 77 1.12 -2.46 0.45
N PRO A 78 0.60 -3.06 1.53
CA PRO A 78 1.11 -4.35 1.97
C PRO A 78 0.91 -5.38 0.86
N ALA A 79 1.85 -6.32 0.68
CA ALA A 79 1.73 -7.43 -0.28
C ALA A 79 0.77 -8.53 0.22
N SER A 80 -0.24 -8.15 1.00
CA SER A 80 -1.37 -8.99 1.41
C SER A 80 -2.22 -9.41 0.19
N PRO A 81 -3.14 -10.38 0.34
CA PRO A 81 -4.03 -10.78 -0.76
C PRO A 81 -4.77 -9.59 -1.39
N ASP A 82 -5.34 -8.71 -0.57
CA ASP A 82 -6.09 -7.54 -1.05
C ASP A 82 -5.17 -6.47 -1.65
N GLY A 83 -4.01 -6.21 -1.04
CA GLY A 83 -3.05 -5.26 -1.57
C GLY A 83 -2.47 -5.70 -2.92
N ARG A 84 -2.25 -7.01 -3.11
CA ARG A 84 -1.81 -7.59 -4.39
C ARG A 84 -2.84 -7.46 -5.51
N ASP A 85 -4.13 -7.42 -5.18
CA ASP A 85 -5.20 -7.22 -6.16
C ASP A 85 -5.44 -5.71 -6.43
N LEU A 86 -5.40 -4.88 -5.39
CA LEU A 86 -5.66 -3.45 -5.50
C LEU A 86 -4.50 -2.69 -6.17
N ALA A 87 -3.25 -3.02 -5.86
CA ALA A 87 -2.07 -2.33 -6.38
C ALA A 87 -1.98 -2.26 -7.91
N PRO A 88 -2.10 -3.35 -8.68
CA PRO A 88 -2.05 -3.26 -10.15
C PRO A 88 -3.19 -2.45 -10.76
N ARG A 89 -4.35 -2.39 -10.10
CA ARG A 89 -5.49 -1.59 -10.56
C ARG A 89 -5.25 -0.10 -10.33
N LEU A 90 -4.73 0.26 -9.16
CA LEU A 90 -4.30 1.63 -8.87
C LEU A 90 -3.18 2.06 -9.81
N ALA A 91 -2.18 1.21 -10.04
CA ALA A 91 -1.09 1.49 -10.98
C ALA A 91 -1.62 1.75 -12.40
N GLY A 92 -2.56 0.94 -12.86
CA GLY A 92 -3.21 1.13 -14.17
C GLY A 92 -4.01 2.44 -14.28
N LEU A 93 -4.79 2.78 -13.26
CA LEU A 93 -5.61 4.00 -13.24
C LEU A 93 -4.78 5.28 -13.06
N LEU A 94 -3.71 5.21 -12.28
CA LEU A 94 -2.79 6.33 -12.04
C LEU A 94 -1.75 6.46 -13.16
N HIS A 95 -1.69 5.51 -14.11
CA HIS A 95 -0.68 5.42 -15.17
C HIS A 95 0.75 5.39 -14.62
N ARG A 96 0.97 4.61 -13.55
CA ARG A 96 2.24 4.51 -12.83
C ARG A 96 2.86 3.11 -12.94
N PRO A 97 4.20 2.99 -12.92
CA PRO A 97 4.86 1.69 -12.81
C PRO A 97 4.50 1.00 -11.49
N LEU A 98 4.42 -0.34 -11.53
CA LEU A 98 4.19 -1.17 -10.36
C LEU A 98 5.46 -1.95 -9.98
N TYR A 99 5.88 -1.81 -8.73
CA TYR A 99 6.92 -2.61 -8.09
C TYR A 99 6.28 -3.60 -7.12
N ALA A 100 5.87 -4.76 -7.64
CA ALA A 100 5.16 -5.76 -6.85
C ALA A 100 6.11 -6.62 -6.02
N GLY A 101 5.79 -6.79 -4.74
CA GLY A 101 6.46 -7.71 -3.82
C GLY A 101 7.86 -7.25 -3.43
N ALA A 102 8.05 -5.95 -3.26
CA ALA A 102 9.30 -5.37 -2.82
C ALA A 102 9.66 -5.78 -1.40
N THR A 103 10.95 -5.99 -1.14
CA THR A 103 11.49 -6.22 0.20
C THR A 103 11.95 -4.94 0.88
N ALA A 104 12.19 -3.89 0.09
CA ALA A 104 12.46 -2.53 0.57
C ALA A 104 11.97 -1.52 -0.48
N VAL A 105 11.41 -0.40 -0.02
CA VAL A 105 10.88 0.66 -0.89
C VAL A 105 11.35 2.01 -0.39
N GLY A 106 12.04 2.76 -1.23
CA GLY A 106 12.46 4.12 -0.93
C GLY A 106 12.50 5.00 -2.18
N PRO A 107 12.71 6.32 -2.00
CA PRO A 107 12.62 7.30 -3.09
C PRO A 107 13.68 7.12 -4.18
N GLN A 108 14.81 6.48 -3.85
CA GLN A 108 15.92 6.27 -4.78
C GLN A 108 16.18 4.78 -5.07
N ARG A 109 15.49 3.89 -4.36
CA ARG A 109 15.85 2.48 -4.36
C ARG A 109 14.66 1.61 -4.01
N ILE A 110 14.41 0.61 -4.86
CA ILE A 110 13.49 -0.47 -4.60
C ILE A 110 14.25 -1.78 -4.71
N GLU A 111 14.06 -2.66 -3.73
CA GLU A 111 14.54 -4.03 -3.77
C GLU A 111 13.41 -4.99 -4.07
N LEU A 112 13.66 -5.93 -5.00
CA LEU A 112 12.71 -6.94 -5.41
C LEU A 112 13.36 -8.32 -5.28
N ALA A 113 12.70 -9.21 -4.54
CA ALA A 113 13.03 -10.63 -4.57
C ALA A 113 12.58 -11.24 -5.91
N ARG A 114 13.51 -11.88 -6.64
CA ARG A 114 13.27 -12.55 -7.92
C ARG A 114 13.67 -14.02 -7.84
N ASN A 115 13.24 -14.80 -8.84
CA ASN A 115 13.58 -16.21 -8.97
C ASN A 115 13.28 -17.02 -7.68
N GLY A 116 12.08 -16.84 -7.13
CA GLY A 116 11.68 -17.50 -5.87
C GLY A 116 12.46 -17.04 -4.64
N GLY A 117 12.99 -15.81 -4.64
CA GLY A 117 13.77 -15.25 -3.53
C GLY A 117 15.27 -15.54 -3.58
N ARG A 118 15.76 -16.14 -4.68
CA ARG A 118 17.18 -16.48 -4.86
C ARG A 118 18.03 -15.33 -5.39
N GLU A 119 17.38 -14.28 -5.87
CA GLU A 119 18.02 -13.11 -6.45
C GLU A 119 17.40 -11.84 -5.88
N LEU A 120 18.25 -10.87 -5.55
CA LEU A 120 17.82 -9.53 -5.17
C LEU A 120 18.08 -8.58 -6.35
N HIS A 121 17.01 -8.04 -6.90
CA HIS A 121 17.08 -7.05 -7.97
C HIS A 121 16.88 -5.67 -7.38
N THR A 122 17.79 -4.74 -7.66
CA THR A 122 17.67 -3.33 -7.25
C THR A 122 17.22 -2.49 -8.44
N ALA A 123 16.18 -1.70 -8.26
CA ALA A 123 15.70 -0.72 -9.24
C ALA A 123 15.75 0.70 -8.66
N THR A 124 15.98 1.69 -9.50
CA THR A 124 15.76 3.11 -9.17
C THR A 124 14.36 3.49 -9.64
N PRO A 125 13.42 3.84 -8.74
CA PRO A 125 12.09 4.23 -9.18
C PRO A 125 12.09 5.59 -9.87
N GLY A 126 11.11 5.80 -10.75
CA GLY A 126 10.76 7.13 -11.22
C GLY A 126 10.15 7.99 -10.11
N PRO A 127 9.83 9.27 -10.39
CA PRO A 127 9.26 10.18 -9.40
C PRO A 127 7.89 9.72 -8.89
N GLU A 128 7.16 8.97 -9.73
CA GLU A 128 5.87 8.41 -9.37
C GLU A 128 5.78 6.90 -9.57
N PHE A 129 5.25 6.18 -8.57
CA PHE A 129 5.10 4.73 -8.64
C PHE A 129 4.04 4.17 -7.69
N VAL A 130 3.65 2.92 -7.94
CA VAL A 130 2.92 2.08 -6.99
C VAL A 130 3.81 0.90 -6.61
N ALA A 131 3.78 0.49 -5.35
CA ALA A 131 4.53 -0.68 -4.89
C ALA A 131 3.71 -1.53 -3.92
N THR A 132 4.06 -2.81 -3.82
CA THR A 132 3.63 -3.64 -2.69
C THR A 132 4.83 -4.07 -1.86
N LEU A 133 4.75 -4.00 -0.53
CA LEU A 133 5.82 -4.36 0.41
C LEU A 133 5.56 -5.75 1.01
N GLN A 134 6.54 -6.65 0.97
CA GLN A 134 6.44 -7.95 1.63
C GLN A 134 6.30 -7.76 3.14
N PRO A 135 5.43 -8.51 3.83
CA PRO A 135 5.35 -8.47 5.28
C PRO A 135 6.59 -9.10 5.93
N GLY A 136 6.96 -8.62 7.12
CA GLY A 136 8.05 -9.17 7.93
C GLY A 136 9.45 -8.82 7.42
N VAL A 137 9.57 -7.69 6.72
CA VAL A 137 10.85 -7.13 6.23
C VAL A 137 11.41 -6.06 7.16
#